data_AF-A0AAW2JVT7-F1
#
_entry.id   AF-A0AAW2JVT7-F1
#
_cell.length_a   1.000
_cell.length_b   1.000
_cell.length_c   1.000
_cell.angle_alpha   90.00
_cell.angle_beta   90.00
_cell.angle_gamma   90.00
#
_symmetry.space_group_name_H-M   'P 1'
#
loop_
_entity.id
_entity.type
_entity.pdbx_description
1 polymer ?
#
loop_
_entity_poly.entity_id
_entity_poly.type
_entity_poly.pdbx_seq_one_letter_code
_entity_poly.pdbx_strand_id
1 'polypeptide(L)' 'MDPYVTITCRTQEKKSSVASGKGSDPEWNETFVFALSDDVPELLIKILDSDGVSGMILWERQSE' A
#
# COMPACT_ATOMS: atom_id res chain seq x y z
N MET A 1 -2.30 10.24 6.96
CA MET A 1 -1.60 9.67 5.81
C MET A 1 -0.65 8.65 6.37
N ASP A 2 -1.01 7.41 6.11
CA ASP A 2 -0.42 6.19 6.59
C ASP A 2 -0.07 5.36 5.34
N PRO A 3 0.99 5.74 4.60
CA PRO A 3 1.24 5.16 3.30
C PRO A 3 1.79 3.73 3.42
N TYR A 4 1.53 2.92 2.41
CA TYR A 4 2.13 1.61 2.20
C TYR A 4 2.36 1.37 0.71
N VAL A 5 3.25 0.43 0.40
CA VAL A 5 3.63 0.10 -0.97
C VAL A 5 3.09 -1.28 -1.31
N THR A 6 2.47 -1.41 -2.49
CA THR A 6 2.21 -2.70 -3.13
C THR A 6 3.16 -2.87 -4.31
N ILE A 7 3.87 -4.00 -4.33
CA ILE A 7 4.85 -4.36 -5.34
C ILE A 7 4.34 -5.62 -6.02
N THR A 8 4.01 -5.51 -7.30
CA THR A 8 3.56 -6.63 -8.12
C THR A 8 4.65 -6.95 -9.13
N CYS A 9 5.16 -8.17 -9.07
CA CYS A 9 6.04 -8.72 -10.09
C CYS A 9 5.34 -9.89 -10.77
N ARG A 10 4.83 -9.65 -11.99
CA ARG A 10 3.94 -10.58 -12.71
C ARG A 10 2.74 -11.01 -11.85
N THR A 11 2.71 -12.28 -11.42
CA THR A 11 1.65 -12.88 -10.60
C THR A 11 1.95 -12.82 -9.10
N GLN A 12 3.14 -12.38 -8.70
CA GLN A 12 3.54 -12.27 -7.30
C GLN A 12 3.26 -10.86 -6.80
N GLU A 13 2.42 -10.71 -5.79
CA GLU A 13 2.18 -9.45 -5.08
C GLU A 13 2.79 -9.50 -3.69
N LYS A 14 3.48 -8.42 -3.29
CA LYS A 14 3.98 -8.21 -1.94
C LYS A 14 3.62 -6.81 -1.48
N LYS A 15 3.44 -6.64 -0.17
CA LYS A 15 3.07 -5.38 0.46
C LYS A 15 4.07 -5.03 1.56
N SER A 16 4.38 -3.75 1.68
CA SER A 16 5.11 -3.23 2.83
C SER A 16 4.20 -3.11 4.04
N SER A 17 4.83 -2.91 5.19
CA SER A 17 4.14 -2.38 6.36
C SER A 17 3.56 -0.99 6.06
N VAL A 18 2.57 -0.60 6.86
CA VAL A 18 2.03 0.76 6.83
C VAL A 18 2.99 1.68 7.60
N ALA A 19 3.44 2.76 6.96
CA ALA A 19 4.28 3.77 7.59
C ALA A 19 3.42 4.75 8.42
N SER A 20 2.80 4.24 9.47
CA SER A 20 1.84 5.01 10.28
C SER A 20 2.46 6.25 10.90
N GLY A 21 1.77 7.38 10.78
CA GLY A 21 2.19 8.66 11.32
C GLY A 21 3.42 9.29 10.65
N LYS A 22 3.85 8.78 9.48
CA LYS A 22 4.97 9.33 8.70
C LYS A 22 4.55 10.35 7.65
N GLY A 23 3.25 10.50 7.40
CA GLY A 23 2.77 11.53 6.49
C GLY A 23 3.27 11.33 5.06
N SER A 24 3.87 12.37 4.48
CA SER A 24 4.32 12.38 3.09
C SER A 24 5.75 11.92 2.86
N ASP A 25 6.54 11.71 3.92
CA ASP A 25 7.93 11.24 3.85
C ASP A 25 8.12 9.89 4.56
N PRO A 26 7.49 8.81 4.08
CA PRO A 26 7.61 7.49 4.68
C PRO A 26 8.94 6.80 4.36
N GLU A 27 9.46 6.08 5.36
CA GLU A 27 10.60 5.16 5.19
C GLU A 27 10.18 3.76 5.62
N TRP A 28 10.12 2.82 4.66
CA TRP A 28 9.81 1.42 4.96
C TRP A 28 11.06 0.61 5.27
N ASN A 29 12.16 0.83 4.54
CA ASN A 29 13.41 0.07 4.70
C ASN A 29 13.22 -1.46 4.64
N GLU A 30 12.27 -1.93 3.82
CA GLU A 30 11.93 -3.35 3.64
C GLU A 30 12.51 -3.90 2.34
N THR A 31 12.91 -5.18 2.36
CA THR A 31 13.44 -5.87 1.18
C THR A 31 12.53 -7.03 0.77
N PHE A 32 12.19 -7.07 -0.52
CA PHE A 32 11.32 -8.10 -1.10
C PHE A 32 12.07 -8.91 -2.15
N VAL A 33 12.01 -10.24 -2.03
CA VAL A 33 12.60 -11.17 -3.00
C VAL A 33 11.49 -11.80 -3.85
N PHE A 34 11.64 -11.78 -5.18
CA PHE A 34 10.73 -12.42 -6.13
C PHE A 34 11.48 -13.50 -6.90
N ALA A 35 10.87 -14.68 -7.03
CA ALA A 35 11.42 -15.75 -7.86
C ALA A 35 10.95 -15.55 -9.31
N LEU A 36 11.87 -15.32 -10.24
CA LEU A 36 11.57 -15.11 -11.66
C LEU A 36 11.83 -16.39 -12.45
N SER A 37 10.91 -16.78 -13.33
CA SER A 37 11.02 -17.97 -14.18
C SER A 37 11.36 -17.67 -15.63
N ASP A 38 11.09 -16.45 -16.14
CA ASP A 38 11.30 -16.09 -17.56
C ASP A 38 12.01 -14.73 -17.70
N ASP A 39 12.43 -14.41 -18.93
CA ASP A 39 13.41 -13.37 -19.23
C ASP A 39 12.94 -11.91 -19.06
N VAL A 40 11.63 -11.62 -19.02
CA VAL A 40 11.14 -10.22 -18.92
C VAL A 40 10.50 -9.96 -17.55
N PRO A 41 11.20 -9.30 -16.61
CA PRO A 41 10.58 -8.87 -15.37
C PRO A 41 9.64 -7.68 -15.63
N GLU A 42 8.34 -7.86 -15.42
CA GLU A 42 7.40 -6.76 -15.26
C GLU A 42 7.31 -6.44 -13.76
N LEU A 43 7.63 -5.20 -13.38
CA LEU A 43 7.58 -4.72 -12.00
C LEU A 43 6.68 -3.49 -11.92
N LEU A 44 5.62 -3.60 -11.13
CA LEU A 44 4.67 -2.53 -10.86
C LEU A 44 4.75 -2.15 -9.38
N ILE A 45 4.94 -0.87 -9.11
CA ILE A 45 5.02 -0.33 -7.75
C ILE A 45 3.90 0.70 -7.60
N LYS A 46 3.08 0.53 -6.56
CA LYS A 46 1.99 1.44 -6.21
C LYS A 46 2.16 1.90 -4.77
N ILE A 47 2.11 3.21 -4.54
CA ILE A 47 2.04 3.79 -3.20
C ILE A 47 0.57 4.10 -2.93
N LEU A 48 0.05 3.59 -1.83
CA LEU A 48 -1.33 3.75 -1.39
C LEU A 48 -1.35 4.30 0.03
N ASP A 49 -2.46 4.89 0.44
CA ASP A 49 -2.68 5.37 1.80
C ASP A 49 -3.63 4.42 2.55
N SER A 50 -3.28 4.05 3.78
CA SER A 50 -4.09 3.15 4.60
C SER A 50 -5.30 3.85 5.22
N ASP A 51 -5.31 5.19 5.29
CA ASP A 51 -6.44 5.97 5.81
C ASP A 51 -7.53 6.11 4.73
N GLY A 52 -8.13 4.98 4.35
CA GLY A 52 -9.34 4.95 3.55
C GLY A 52 -10.50 5.57 4.33
N VAL A 53 -10.84 6.83 4.03
CA VAL A 53 -12.01 7.62 4.46
C VAL A 53 -12.84 6.96 5.58
N SER A 54 -12.36 7.05 6.82
CA SER A 54 -13.18 6.79 8.02
C SER A 54 -14.31 7.85 8.18
N GLY A 55 -14.27 8.93 7.40
CA GLY A 55 -15.22 10.04 7.45
C GLY A 55 -16.56 9.84 6.74
N MET A 56 -16.80 8.73 6.01
CA MET A 56 -18.06 8.54 5.26
C MET A 56 -19.11 7.69 6.01
N ILE A 57 -18.82 7.18 7.21
CA ILE A 57 -19.76 6.34 8.00
C ILE A 57 -20.19 6.98 9.33
N LEU A 58 -19.85 8.26 9.60
CA LEU A 58 -20.30 8.94 10.83
C LEU A 58 -21.38 10.00 10.64
N TRP A 59 -21.65 10.46 9.42
CA TRP A 59 -22.62 11.55 9.17
C TRP A 59 -24.03 11.09 8.81
N GLU A 60 -24.24 9.79 8.57
CA GLU A 60 -25.55 9.24 8.16
C GLU A 60 -26.34 8.62 9.34
N ARG A 61 -25.83 8.73 10.58
CA ARG A 61 -26.50 8.25 11.82
C ARG A 61 -27.00 9.36 12.75
N GLN A 62 -27.21 10.57 12.24
CA GLN A 62 -27.94 11.62 12.95
C GLN A 62 -29.01 12.24 12.04
N SER A 63 -30.03 11.45 11.73
CA SER A 63 -31.31 11.99 11.28
C SER A 63 -32.42 11.02 11.72
N GLU A 64 -32.56 10.86 13.04
CA GLU A 64 -33.83 10.52 13.69
C GLU A 64 -34.25 11.71 14.56
#